data_AF-A0A8T2CUR1-F1
#
_entry.id   AF-A0A8T2CUR1-F1
#
_cell.length_a   1.000
_cell.length_b   1.000
_cell.length_c   1.000
_cell.angle_alpha   90.00
_cell.angle_beta   90.00
_cell.angle_gamma   90.00
#
_symmetry.space_group_name_H-M   'P 1'
#
loop_
_entity.id
_entity.type
_entity.pdbx_description
1 polymer ?
#
loop_
_entity_poly.entity_id
_entity_poly.type
_entity_poly.pdbx_seq_one_letter_code
_entity_poly.pdbx_strand_id
1 'polypeptide(L)'
;MAGLFDKQADLYLDARPNYPSEWFSKLADLTDHHGLAWDAATGNGQAALAVAEHYESVVATDVSESQLKLATPHPKINYRHTPTSMTDDELVELIGGENSVDLITVAQGVHWFDLPRFYSVATRLLRKPGGIIAVWGYNDVIVSPEFDAVQYRLHATTLSFWKYPYIQHIFDSYEALPFPFENVGMGSEGSH
;
A
#
# COMPACT_ATOMS: atom_id res chain seq x y z
N MET A 1 -3.99 -14.13 7.77
CA MET A 1 -2.98 -14.36 6.70
C MET A 1 -1.75 -13.45 6.78
N ALA A 2 -1.74 -12.42 7.65
CA ALA A 2 -0.64 -11.45 7.82
C ALA A 2 0.63 -11.98 8.53
N GLY A 3 0.53 -13.09 9.26
CA GLY A 3 1.60 -13.50 10.18
C GLY A 3 2.87 -14.14 9.57
N LEU A 4 2.99 -14.21 8.24
CA LEU A 4 4.20 -14.76 7.61
C LEU A 4 5.41 -13.83 7.72
N PHE A 5 5.18 -12.52 7.94
CA PHE A 5 6.25 -11.53 8.08
C PHE A 5 6.43 -11.03 9.52
N ASP A 6 5.63 -11.51 10.47
CA ASP A 6 5.69 -11.08 11.88
C ASP A 6 7.06 -11.40 12.52
N LYS A 7 7.71 -12.48 12.10
CA LYS A 7 9.02 -12.92 12.62
C LYS A 7 10.22 -12.25 11.94
N GLN A 8 10.00 -11.52 10.85
CA GLN A 8 11.03 -10.89 10.03
C GLN A 8 10.84 -9.38 9.93
N ALA A 9 9.98 -8.79 10.76
CA ALA A 9 9.65 -7.37 10.68
C ALA A 9 10.89 -6.46 10.84
N ASP A 10 11.88 -6.87 11.63
CA ASP A 10 13.19 -6.19 11.71
C ASP A 10 13.97 -6.26 10.39
N LEU A 11 14.09 -7.45 9.78
CA LEU A 11 14.75 -7.62 8.47
C LEU A 11 14.01 -6.88 7.35
N TYR A 12 12.69 -6.76 7.47
CA TYR A 12 11.84 -6.05 6.53
C TYR A 12 12.14 -4.54 6.52
N LEU A 13 12.49 -3.96 7.67
CA LEU A 13 12.89 -2.56 7.79
C LEU A 13 14.19 -2.27 7.05
N ASP A 14 15.19 -3.15 7.17
CA ASP A 14 16.53 -2.96 6.59
C ASP A 14 16.58 -3.26 5.08
N ALA A 15 15.74 -4.15 4.57
CA ALA A 15 15.86 -4.68 3.21
C ALA A 15 15.01 -3.98 2.15
N ARG A 16 14.08 -3.10 2.55
CA ARG A 16 13.10 -2.54 1.60
C ARG A 16 13.62 -1.29 0.87
N PRO A 17 13.42 -1.22 -0.46
CA PRO A 17 13.69 -0.01 -1.23
C PRO A 17 12.86 1.16 -0.70
N ASN A 18 13.47 2.34 -0.67
CA ASN A 18 12.74 3.58 -0.45
C ASN A 18 12.02 4.00 -1.74
N TYR A 19 10.79 4.49 -1.60
CA TYR A 19 10.09 5.15 -2.69
C TYR A 19 10.66 6.55 -2.93
N PRO A 20 10.79 7.01 -4.19
CA PRO A 20 11.32 8.34 -4.48
C PRO A 20 10.36 9.42 -3.98
N SER A 21 10.87 10.49 -3.36
CA SER A 21 10.04 11.58 -2.81
C SER A 21 9.17 12.26 -3.87
N GLU A 22 9.66 12.38 -5.11
CA GLU A 22 8.91 12.92 -6.24
C GLU A 22 7.59 12.18 -6.50
N TRP A 23 7.51 10.90 -6.18
CA TRP A 23 6.28 10.12 -6.31
C TRP A 23 5.17 10.68 -5.41
N PHE A 24 5.48 10.99 -4.15
CA PHE A 24 4.49 11.50 -3.20
C PHE A 24 4.10 12.93 -3.48
N SER A 25 5.02 13.76 -3.98
CA SER A 25 4.69 15.10 -4.49
C SER A 25 3.68 15.03 -5.63
N LYS A 26 3.89 14.12 -6.58
CA LYS A 26 2.97 13.89 -7.70
C LYS A 26 1.59 13.44 -7.25
N LEU A 27 1.51 12.56 -6.24
CA LEU A 27 0.23 12.15 -5.66
C LEU A 27 -0.48 13.30 -4.94
N ALA A 28 0.27 14.17 -4.25
CA ALA A 28 -0.28 15.36 -3.62
C ALA A 28 -0.81 16.36 -4.65
N ASP A 29 -0.14 16.54 -5.79
CA ASP A 29 -0.60 17.45 -6.85
C ASP A 29 -1.94 17.02 -7.50
N LEU A 30 -2.35 15.76 -7.32
CA LEU A 30 -3.62 15.22 -7.84
C LEU A 30 -4.82 15.46 -6.92
N THR A 31 -4.59 15.87 -5.66
CA THR A 31 -5.65 16.15 -4.69
C THR A 31 -5.84 17.65 -4.49
N ASP A 32 -7.09 18.10 -4.43
CA ASP A 32 -7.43 19.51 -4.14
C ASP A 32 -7.21 19.88 -2.65
N HIS A 33 -7.20 18.87 -1.79
CA HIS A 33 -7.10 18.99 -0.34
C HIS A 33 -6.04 18.05 0.20
N HIS A 34 -5.34 18.48 1.26
CA HIS A 34 -4.26 17.72 1.90
C HIS A 34 -4.51 17.50 3.39
N GLY A 35 -5.77 17.33 3.79
CA GLY A 35 -6.16 17.17 5.19
C GLY A 35 -5.88 15.76 5.72
N LEU A 36 -6.47 14.74 5.09
CA LEU A 36 -6.41 13.37 5.59
C LEU A 36 -6.03 12.37 4.50
N ALA A 37 -4.97 11.61 4.74
CA ALA A 37 -4.61 10.44 3.95
C ALA A 37 -4.80 9.13 4.74
N TRP A 38 -5.11 8.05 4.03
CA TRP A 38 -5.14 6.69 4.57
C TRP A 38 -4.10 5.82 3.86
N ASP A 39 -3.11 5.32 4.61
CA ASP A 39 -2.14 4.33 4.12
C ASP A 39 -2.54 2.92 4.58
N ALA A 40 -3.05 2.11 3.65
CA ALA A 40 -3.53 0.76 3.93
C ALA A 40 -2.46 -0.30 3.67
N ALA A 41 -2.35 -1.28 4.57
CA ALA A 41 -1.22 -2.21 4.66
C ALA A 41 0.12 -1.47 4.78
N THR A 42 0.16 -0.53 5.72
CA THR A 42 1.29 0.38 5.95
C THR A 42 2.58 -0.33 6.38
N GLY A 43 2.47 -1.57 6.89
CA GLY A 43 3.60 -2.27 7.51
C GLY A 43 4.17 -1.46 8.67
N ASN A 44 5.45 -1.09 8.56
CA ASN A 44 6.16 -0.24 9.52
C ASN A 44 6.13 1.26 9.12
N GLY A 45 5.29 1.66 8.16
CA GLY A 45 5.02 3.06 7.86
C GLY A 45 5.87 3.70 6.76
N GLN A 46 6.55 2.93 5.93
CA GLN A 46 7.45 3.47 4.89
C GLN A 46 6.76 4.48 3.97
N ALA A 47 5.59 4.14 3.42
CA ALA A 47 4.83 5.06 2.58
C ALA A 47 4.16 6.16 3.41
N ALA A 48 3.56 5.82 4.55
CA ALA A 48 2.94 6.79 5.46
C ALA A 48 3.87 7.95 5.86
N LEU A 49 5.18 7.69 6.07
CA LEU A 49 6.17 8.72 6.38
C LEU A 49 6.28 9.77 5.27
N ALA A 50 6.42 9.32 4.02
CA ALA A 50 6.53 10.23 2.88
C ALA A 50 5.19 10.93 2.59
N VAL A 51 4.06 10.25 2.77
CA VAL A 51 2.73 10.88 2.67
C VAL A 51 2.56 11.99 3.72
N ALA A 52 3.07 11.81 4.95
CA ALA A 52 2.96 12.80 6.02
C ALA A 52 3.75 14.09 5.75
N GLU A 53 4.66 14.10 4.78
CA GLU A 53 5.31 15.33 4.31
C GLU A 53 4.32 16.27 3.59
N HIS A 54 3.28 15.70 2.96
CA HIS A 54 2.33 16.43 2.12
C HIS A 54 0.96 16.65 2.78
N TYR A 55 0.52 15.73 3.67
CA TYR A 55 -0.80 15.77 4.30
C TYR A 55 -0.73 16.25 5.76
N GLU A 56 -1.83 16.82 6.28
CA GLU A 56 -1.93 17.28 7.67
C GLU A 56 -1.98 16.10 8.64
N SER A 57 -2.69 15.03 8.28
CA SER A 57 -2.80 13.79 9.05
C SER A 57 -2.81 12.56 8.14
N VAL A 58 -2.20 11.48 8.63
CA VAL A 58 -2.22 10.16 7.99
C VAL A 58 -2.76 9.14 8.99
N VAL A 59 -3.78 8.39 8.61
CA VAL A 59 -4.14 7.16 9.32
C VAL A 59 -3.45 6.01 8.60
N ALA A 60 -2.61 5.27 9.31
CA ALA A 60 -1.79 4.22 8.74
C ALA A 60 -2.21 2.88 9.35
N THR A 61 -2.74 1.96 8.55
CA THR A 61 -3.36 0.73 9.06
C THR A 61 -2.68 -0.53 8.59
N ASP A 62 -2.56 -1.50 9.49
CA ASP A 62 -2.13 -2.85 9.14
C ASP A 62 -2.90 -3.91 9.94
N VAL A 63 -2.98 -5.10 9.38
CA VAL A 63 -3.50 -6.31 10.03
C VAL A 63 -2.48 -6.95 10.99
N SER A 64 -1.19 -6.65 10.83
CA SER A 64 -0.09 -7.11 11.69
C SER A 64 0.22 -6.08 12.78
N GLU A 65 -0.11 -6.40 14.04
CA GLU A 65 0.36 -5.60 15.18
C GLU A 65 1.89 -5.55 15.28
N SER A 66 2.58 -6.61 14.85
CA SER A 66 4.04 -6.72 14.95
C SER A 66 4.72 -5.69 14.05
N GLN A 67 4.19 -5.48 12.85
CA GLN A 67 4.62 -4.42 11.94
C GLN A 67 4.39 -3.03 12.55
N LEU A 68 3.20 -2.79 13.09
CA LEU A 68 2.85 -1.51 13.71
C LEU A 68 3.70 -1.19 14.95
N LYS A 69 4.10 -2.20 15.73
CA LYS A 69 5.00 -2.01 16.90
C LYS A 69 6.40 -1.53 16.50
N LEU A 70 6.82 -1.81 15.27
CA LEU A 70 8.09 -1.38 14.70
C LEU A 70 7.94 -0.15 13.80
N ALA A 71 6.73 0.42 13.72
CA ALA A 71 6.50 1.60 12.91
C ALA A 71 7.24 2.81 13.47
N THR A 72 7.78 3.63 12.56
CA THR A 72 8.53 4.83 12.97
C THR A 72 7.56 5.88 13.51
N PRO A 73 7.69 6.36 14.75
CA PRO A 73 6.79 7.37 15.29
C PRO A 73 6.86 8.68 14.51
N HIS A 74 5.70 9.28 14.21
CA HIS A 74 5.62 10.56 13.52
C HIS A 74 4.40 11.36 14.02
N PRO A 75 4.52 12.68 14.28
CA PRO A 75 3.45 13.47 14.90
C PRO A 75 2.16 13.58 14.07
N LYS A 76 2.26 13.36 12.75
CA LYS A 76 1.11 13.39 11.84
C LYS A 76 0.55 12.00 11.51
N ILE A 77 1.17 10.92 11.98
CA ILE A 77 0.78 9.56 11.62
C ILE A 77 0.13 8.86 12.80
N ASN A 78 -1.09 8.40 12.58
CA ASN A 78 -1.87 7.60 13.51
C ASN A 78 -1.86 6.14 13.06
N TYR A 79 -0.94 5.34 13.61
CA TYR A 79 -0.88 3.90 13.35
C TYR A 79 -2.03 3.18 14.06
N ARG A 80 -2.81 2.37 13.33
CA ARG A 80 -3.98 1.66 13.86
C ARG A 80 -4.00 0.21 13.40
N HIS A 81 -4.24 -0.70 14.35
CA HIS A 81 -4.46 -2.10 14.02
C HIS A 81 -5.87 -2.32 13.51
N THR A 82 -5.98 -2.96 12.34
CA THR A 82 -7.25 -3.27 11.69
C THR A 82 -7.36 -4.79 11.49
N PRO A 83 -7.81 -5.55 12.50
CA PRO A 83 -7.94 -7.00 12.38
C PRO A 83 -8.99 -7.38 11.33
N THR A 84 -8.84 -8.55 10.71
CA THR A 84 -9.76 -9.00 9.64
C THR A 84 -11.21 -9.17 10.10
N SER A 85 -11.45 -9.28 11.40
CA SER A 85 -12.77 -9.36 12.03
C SER A 85 -13.48 -8.01 12.18
N MET A 86 -12.77 -6.88 12.03
CA MET A 86 -13.35 -5.54 12.06
C MET A 86 -14.41 -5.42 10.98
N THR A 87 -15.52 -4.74 11.25
CA THR A 87 -16.58 -4.46 10.28
C THR A 87 -16.23 -3.28 9.38
N ASP A 88 -16.97 -3.11 8.28
CA ASP A 88 -16.73 -2.00 7.34
C ASP A 88 -17.09 -0.65 7.97
N ASP A 89 -18.14 -0.59 8.79
CA ASP A 89 -18.54 0.64 9.46
C ASP A 89 -17.52 1.08 10.53
N GLU A 90 -17.02 0.13 11.33
CA GLU A 90 -15.94 0.39 12.29
C GLU A 90 -14.67 0.87 11.57
N LEU A 91 -14.32 0.26 10.43
CA LEU A 91 -13.17 0.68 9.65
C LEU A 91 -13.37 2.10 9.11
N VAL A 92 -14.53 2.40 8.51
CA VAL A 92 -14.83 3.74 7.99
C VAL A 92 -14.75 4.81 9.09
N GLU A 93 -15.35 4.55 10.25
CA GLU A 93 -15.30 5.46 11.40
C GLU A 93 -13.87 5.62 11.94
N LEU A 94 -13.10 4.54 12.02
CA LEU A 94 -11.72 4.55 12.50
C LEU A 94 -10.80 5.39 11.60
N ILE A 95 -11.00 5.38 10.29
CA ILE A 95 -10.17 6.16 9.35
C ILE A 95 -10.53 7.66 9.40
N GLY A 96 -11.82 8.01 9.37
CA GLY A 96 -12.22 9.42 9.33
C GLY A 96 -13.69 9.68 8.96
N GLY A 97 -14.46 8.64 8.65
CA GLY A 97 -15.85 8.73 8.24
C GLY A 97 -16.05 8.91 6.73
N GLU A 98 -17.31 8.95 6.30
CA GLU A 98 -17.70 9.08 4.90
C GLU A 98 -17.17 10.38 4.26
N ASN A 99 -16.67 10.29 3.02
CA ASN A 99 -16.20 11.42 2.21
C ASN A 99 -15.17 12.33 2.91
N SER A 100 -14.27 11.76 3.70
CA SER A 100 -13.30 12.49 4.53
C SER A 100 -11.86 12.39 4.05
N VAL A 101 -11.53 11.37 3.26
CA VAL A 101 -10.15 11.02 2.90
C VAL A 101 -9.78 11.60 1.54
N ASP A 102 -8.72 12.39 1.51
CA ASP A 102 -8.21 13.04 0.31
C ASP A 102 -7.36 12.08 -0.54
N LEU A 103 -6.54 11.26 0.12
CA LEU A 103 -5.66 10.29 -0.53
C LEU A 103 -5.74 8.93 0.17
N ILE A 104 -5.97 7.87 -0.60
CA ILE A 104 -5.78 6.48 -0.15
C ILE A 104 -4.53 5.92 -0.84
N THR A 105 -3.59 5.40 -0.07
CA THR A 105 -2.40 4.72 -0.58
C THR A 105 -2.39 3.24 -0.23
N VAL A 106 -1.93 2.41 -1.18
CA VAL A 106 -1.58 1.03 -0.92
C VAL A 106 -0.22 0.75 -1.56
N ALA A 107 0.83 0.76 -0.74
CA ALA A 107 2.20 0.55 -1.17
C ALA A 107 2.60 -0.93 -0.96
N GLN A 108 2.46 -1.74 -2.01
CA GLN A 108 2.82 -3.16 -2.04
C GLN A 108 2.09 -4.04 -1.01
N GLY A 109 0.76 -3.95 -1.01
CA GLY A 109 -0.10 -4.79 -0.15
C GLY A 109 -1.41 -5.25 -0.77
N VAL A 110 -1.88 -4.58 -1.84
CA VAL A 110 -3.25 -4.73 -2.37
C VAL A 110 -3.60 -6.16 -2.76
N HIS A 111 -2.61 -6.94 -3.19
CA HIS A 111 -2.77 -8.33 -3.62
C HIS A 111 -3.19 -9.27 -2.48
N TRP A 112 -3.07 -8.85 -1.22
CA TRP A 112 -3.55 -9.60 -0.06
C TRP A 112 -4.99 -9.27 0.34
N PHE A 113 -5.61 -8.28 -0.29
CA PHE A 113 -6.92 -7.75 0.14
C PHE A 113 -8.09 -8.55 -0.42
N ASP A 114 -9.21 -8.49 0.29
CA ASP A 114 -10.53 -8.69 -0.31
C ASP A 114 -10.87 -7.42 -1.11
N LEU A 115 -10.61 -7.44 -2.42
CA LEU A 115 -10.71 -6.25 -3.28
C LEU A 115 -12.13 -5.67 -3.32
N PRO A 116 -13.22 -6.45 -3.53
CA PRO A 116 -14.58 -5.91 -3.46
C PRO A 116 -14.88 -5.18 -2.16
N ARG A 117 -14.49 -5.77 -1.02
CA ARG A 117 -14.68 -5.17 0.29
C ARG A 117 -13.84 -3.89 0.45
N PHE A 118 -12.56 -3.95 0.09
CA PHE A 118 -11.65 -2.80 0.15
C PHE A 118 -12.17 -1.63 -0.69
N TYR A 119 -12.60 -1.88 -1.94
CA TYR A 119 -13.11 -0.82 -2.81
C TYR A 119 -14.44 -0.25 -2.34
N SER A 120 -15.29 -1.05 -1.69
CA SER A 120 -16.51 -0.55 -1.03
C SER A 120 -16.15 0.47 0.07
N VAL A 121 -15.19 0.13 0.94
CA VAL A 121 -14.71 1.02 2.01
C VAL A 121 -13.99 2.24 1.45
N ALA A 122 -13.10 2.07 0.46
CA ALA A 122 -12.40 3.16 -0.19
C ALA A 122 -13.39 4.15 -0.83
N THR A 123 -14.43 3.65 -1.51
CA THR A 123 -15.46 4.50 -2.13
C THR A 123 -16.24 5.31 -1.09
N ARG A 124 -16.50 4.74 0.09
CA ARG A 124 -17.16 5.42 1.21
C ARG A 124 -16.27 6.53 1.78
N LEU A 125 -14.99 6.24 1.99
CA LEU A 125 -14.01 7.16 2.58
C LEU A 125 -13.60 8.31 1.67
N LEU A 126 -13.40 8.04 0.37
CA LEU A 126 -12.86 9.02 -0.58
C LEU A 126 -13.73 10.27 -0.64
N ARG A 127 -13.08 11.42 -0.50
CA ARG A 127 -13.68 12.74 -0.68
C ARG A 127 -14.27 12.86 -2.08
N LYS A 128 -15.47 13.42 -2.16
CA LYS A 128 -16.15 13.68 -3.42
C LYS A 128 -16.44 15.18 -3.56
N PRO A 129 -16.07 15.81 -4.69
CA PRO A 129 -15.15 15.31 -5.73
C PRO A 129 -13.68 15.32 -5.26
N GLY A 130 -12.77 14.72 -6.04
CA GLY A 130 -11.33 14.97 -5.96
C GLY A 130 -10.50 14.05 -5.06
N GLY A 131 -11.10 13.09 -4.36
CA GLY A 131 -10.33 12.08 -3.63
C GLY A 131 -9.59 11.14 -4.57
N ILE A 132 -8.33 10.82 -4.23
CA ILE A 132 -7.45 9.96 -5.03
C ILE A 132 -7.19 8.64 -4.31
N ILE A 133 -7.19 7.54 -5.06
CA ILE A 133 -6.66 6.26 -4.60
C ILE A 133 -5.47 5.87 -5.49
N ALA A 134 -4.34 5.58 -4.86
CA ALA A 134 -3.11 5.18 -5.51
C ALA A 134 -2.65 3.81 -5.00
N VAL A 135 -2.44 2.89 -5.93
CA VAL A 135 -1.97 1.53 -5.65
C VAL A 135 -0.71 1.32 -6.46
N TRP A 136 0.38 0.93 -5.81
CA TRP A 136 1.64 0.65 -6.48
C TRP A 136 2.42 -0.46 -5.77
N GLY A 137 3.42 -0.99 -6.47
CA GLY A 137 4.30 -2.02 -5.97
C GLY A 137 5.61 -2.02 -6.74
N TYR A 138 6.50 -2.92 -6.35
CA TYR A 138 7.72 -3.21 -7.09
C TYR A 138 7.93 -4.74 -7.13
N ASN A 139 8.67 -5.19 -8.12
CA ASN A 139 8.99 -6.59 -8.38
C ASN A 139 10.47 -6.86 -8.13
N ASP A 140 11.03 -7.82 -8.86
CA ASP A 140 12.43 -8.20 -8.82
C ASP A 140 13.37 -7.00 -9.01
N VAL A 141 14.42 -6.96 -8.20
CA VAL A 141 15.55 -6.03 -8.39
C VAL A 141 16.25 -6.34 -9.71
N ILE A 142 16.64 -5.29 -10.44
CA ILE A 142 17.47 -5.38 -11.64
C ILE A 142 18.81 -4.72 -11.33
N VAL A 143 19.92 -5.44 -11.53
CA VAL A 143 21.27 -5.00 -11.16
C VAL A 143 22.25 -5.12 -12.32
N SER A 144 22.38 -6.33 -12.87
CA SER A 144 23.34 -6.65 -13.94
C SER A 144 22.98 -7.98 -14.58
N PRO A 145 23.29 -8.21 -15.88
CA PRO A 145 22.93 -9.44 -16.56
C PRO A 145 23.33 -10.73 -15.82
N GLU A 146 24.47 -10.73 -15.14
CA GLU A 146 24.98 -11.86 -14.38
C GLU A 146 24.17 -12.12 -13.11
N PHE A 147 23.85 -11.07 -12.36
CA PHE A 147 23.05 -11.16 -11.13
C PHE A 147 21.60 -11.52 -11.46
N ASP A 148 21.01 -10.82 -12.42
CA ASP A 148 19.60 -10.94 -12.80
C ASP A 148 19.30 -12.37 -13.27
N ALA A 149 20.23 -13.01 -13.99
CA ALA A 149 20.11 -14.40 -14.40
C ALA A 149 20.08 -15.38 -13.20
N VAL A 150 20.82 -15.10 -12.12
CA VAL A 150 20.80 -15.92 -10.90
C VAL A 150 19.50 -15.71 -10.14
N GLN A 151 19.08 -14.46 -9.98
CA GLN A 151 17.82 -14.11 -9.31
C GLN A 151 16.63 -14.72 -10.03
N TYR A 152 16.56 -14.61 -11.35
CA TYR A 152 15.49 -15.22 -12.14
C TYR A 152 15.38 -16.73 -11.91
N ARG A 153 16.51 -17.45 -11.88
CA ARG A 153 16.50 -18.90 -11.60
C ARG A 153 16.00 -19.21 -10.19
N LEU A 154 16.40 -18.42 -9.20
CA LEU A 154 15.93 -18.59 -7.82
C LEU A 154 14.43 -18.29 -7.71
N HIS A 155 13.96 -17.22 -8.35
CA HIS A 155 12.54 -16.87 -8.36
C HIS A 155 11.73 -18.00 -9.01
N ALA A 156 12.13 -18.45 -10.21
CA ALA A 156 11.46 -19.54 -10.92
C ALA A 156 11.38 -20.85 -10.12
N THR A 157 12.44 -21.24 -9.39
CA THR A 157 12.42 -22.46 -8.58
C THR A 157 11.62 -22.32 -7.29
N THR A 158 11.36 -21.10 -6.84
CA THR A 158 10.60 -20.85 -5.60
C THR A 158 9.12 -20.57 -5.84
N LEU A 159 8.67 -20.36 -7.08
CA LEU A 159 7.28 -20.03 -7.46
C LEU A 159 6.22 -20.90 -6.76
N SER A 160 6.47 -22.20 -6.59
CA SER A 160 5.53 -23.12 -5.93
C SER A 160 5.31 -22.88 -4.44
N PHE A 161 6.22 -22.15 -3.78
CA PHE A 161 6.10 -21.78 -2.36
C PHE A 161 5.35 -20.46 -2.15
N TRP A 162 5.10 -19.69 -3.22
CA TRP A 162 4.36 -18.44 -3.14
C TRP A 162 2.85 -18.70 -3.10
N LYS A 163 2.12 -17.80 -2.45
CA LYS A 163 0.66 -17.93 -2.29
C LYS A 163 -0.07 -17.55 -3.57
N TYR A 164 -0.35 -18.55 -4.38
CA TYR A 164 -1.23 -18.46 -5.52
C TYR A 164 -2.71 -18.41 -5.11
N PRO A 165 -3.61 -17.69 -5.82
CA PRO A 165 -3.34 -16.81 -6.98
C PRO A 165 -2.94 -15.38 -6.60
N TYR A 166 -3.06 -15.01 -5.32
CA TYR A 166 -2.90 -13.63 -4.83
C TYR A 166 -1.60 -12.96 -5.28
N ILE A 167 -0.47 -13.68 -5.20
CA ILE A 167 0.84 -13.14 -5.57
C ILE A 167 0.96 -12.77 -7.06
N GLN A 168 0.12 -13.34 -7.92
CA GLN A 168 0.19 -13.09 -9.36
C GLN A 168 -0.06 -11.63 -9.71
N HIS A 169 -0.95 -10.95 -8.97
CA HIS A 169 -1.23 -9.53 -9.20
C HIS A 169 0.02 -8.64 -9.09
N ILE A 170 0.89 -8.89 -8.10
CA ILE A 170 2.12 -8.08 -7.97
C ILE A 170 3.14 -8.47 -9.05
N PHE A 171 3.28 -9.75 -9.37
CA PHE A 171 4.19 -10.22 -10.43
C PHE A 171 3.81 -9.68 -11.81
N ASP A 172 2.52 -9.57 -12.11
CA ASP A 172 1.99 -8.95 -13.32
C ASP A 172 1.92 -7.42 -13.19
N SER A 173 2.65 -6.83 -12.24
CA SER A 173 2.76 -5.37 -12.02
C SER A 173 1.41 -4.65 -11.93
N TYR A 174 0.41 -5.32 -11.34
CA TYR A 174 -0.98 -4.87 -11.23
C TYR A 174 -1.71 -4.58 -12.54
N GLU A 175 -1.18 -5.01 -13.69
CA GLU A 175 -1.77 -4.76 -15.02
C GLU A 175 -3.22 -5.27 -15.12
N ALA A 176 -3.49 -6.45 -14.55
CA ALA A 176 -4.83 -7.05 -14.54
C ALA A 176 -5.60 -6.83 -13.22
N LEU A 177 -5.15 -5.92 -12.34
CA LEU A 177 -5.83 -5.67 -11.07
C LEU A 177 -7.20 -5.03 -11.35
N PRO A 178 -8.33 -5.62 -10.89
CA PRO A 178 -9.61 -4.94 -11.00
C PRO A 178 -9.54 -3.60 -10.26
N PHE A 179 -9.77 -2.49 -10.94
CA PHE A 179 -9.65 -1.16 -10.36
C PHE A 179 -10.86 -0.30 -10.76
N PRO A 180 -11.90 -0.21 -9.91
CA PRO A 180 -13.19 0.40 -10.28
C PRO A 180 -13.20 1.93 -10.09
N PHE A 181 -12.07 2.58 -10.31
CA PHE A 181 -11.92 4.04 -10.17
C PHE A 181 -11.48 4.65 -11.50
N GLU A 182 -11.83 5.91 -11.70
CA GLU A 182 -11.44 6.65 -12.90
C GLU A 182 -9.92 6.85 -12.95
N ASN A 183 -9.33 6.61 -14.12
CA ASN A 183 -7.90 6.81 -14.32
C ASN A 183 -7.59 8.32 -14.39
N VAL A 184 -6.57 8.75 -13.64
CA VAL A 184 -6.15 10.16 -13.52
C VAL A 184 -4.96 10.52 -14.41
N GLY A 185 -4.58 9.65 -15.35
CA GLY A 185 -3.50 9.87 -16.31
C GLY A 185 -2.08 9.77 -15.73
N MET A 186 -1.94 9.21 -14.53
CA MET A 186 -0.65 9.04 -13.85
C MET A 186 -0.42 7.56 -13.48
N GLY A 187 0.81 7.09 -13.71
CA GLY A 187 1.21 5.70 -13.57
C GLY A 187 1.34 4.99 -14.91
N SER A 188 2.07 3.89 -14.94
CA SER A 188 2.13 2.96 -16.08
C SER A 188 1.63 1.61 -15.60
N GLU A 189 0.55 1.12 -16.20
CA GLU A 189 0.22 -0.30 -16.12
C GLU A 189 1.38 -1.08 -16.78
N GLY A 190 2.00 -2.02 -16.03
CA GLY A 190 2.80 -3.09 -16.63
C GLY A 190 4.07 -2.73 -17.41
N SER A 191 4.70 -1.57 -17.23
CA SER A 191 5.96 -1.24 -17.93
C SER A 191 7.17 -1.35 -17.01
N HIS A 192 8.03 -2.35 -17.25
CA HIS A 192 9.36 -2.49 -16.63
C HIS A 192 10.33 -1.38 -17.04
#